data_AF-A0A445ISP3-F1
#
_entry.id   AF-A0A445ISP3-F1
#
_cell.length_a   1.000
_cell.length_b   1.000
_cell.length_c   1.000
_cell.angle_alpha   90.00
_cell.angle_beta   90.00
_cell.angle_gamma   90.00
#
_symmetry.space_group_name_H-M   'P 1'
#
loop_
_entity.id
_entity.type
_entity.pdbx_description
1 polymer ?
#
loop_
_entity_poly.entity_id
_entity_poly.type
_entity_poly.pdbx_seq_one_letter_code
_entity_poly.pdbx_strand_id
1 'polypeptide(L)'
;MLMSRCFLALMDRLRILGKFSGAVGNYNAHVVSYPEVNWPHIAEQFVQSLGLSFNPYVAQIETHDYMAKLFHLLIQFNNILIEFDRDVWGYISLGYFNQTTKAGEVGSSTMPHKVNPIDFENSEGNLGVANGEGLDRFNCLKEHGCRHRAFSSCLQKHTSRNREASVYCSSEQDAYTKFLSLTICITSEQVNEARLSEDLNQCWEVLAEPIQTVMRRYGVSEPYEKLKELTRGRAVTQKSIRDFIEGLYIPEEAKMNLLKLTPDTYVGAAVELARTVKNVVNTVYGRKI
;
A
#
# COMPACT_ATOMS: atom_id res chain seq x y z
N MET A 1 8.56 1.57 7.48
CA MET A 1 9.60 0.53 7.72
C MET A 1 9.14 -0.91 7.42
N LEU A 2 7.94 -1.32 7.85
CA LEU A 2 7.41 -2.68 7.58
C LEU A 2 6.95 -2.89 6.14
N MET A 3 6.15 -1.96 5.62
CA MET A 3 5.66 -2.00 4.24
C MET A 3 6.80 -2.04 3.22
N SER A 4 7.89 -1.29 3.48
CA SER A 4 9.12 -1.34 2.68
C SER A 4 9.74 -2.73 2.64
N ARG A 5 9.66 -3.54 3.71
CA ARG A 5 10.22 -4.91 3.72
C ARG A 5 9.40 -5.88 2.86
N CYS A 6 8.08 -5.82 2.93
CA CYS A 6 7.22 -6.64 2.07
C CYS A 6 7.45 -6.30 0.60
N PHE A 7 7.52 -5.00 0.27
CA PHE A 7 7.80 -4.54 -1.08
C PHE A 7 9.19 -4.99 -1.57
N LEU A 8 10.23 -4.83 -0.75
CA LEU A 8 11.58 -5.31 -1.09
C LEU A 8 11.62 -6.83 -1.30
N ALA A 9 10.90 -7.61 -0.49
CA ALA A 9 10.82 -9.06 -0.67
C ALA A 9 10.11 -9.46 -1.98
N LEU A 10 9.14 -8.66 -2.46
CA LEU A 10 8.51 -8.85 -3.76
C LEU A 10 9.45 -8.45 -4.90
N MET A 11 10.17 -7.33 -4.74
CA MET A 11 11.17 -6.85 -5.70
C MET A 11 12.34 -7.83 -5.86
N ASP A 12 12.80 -8.46 -4.78
CA ASP A 12 13.86 -9.49 -4.81
C ASP A 12 13.47 -10.70 -5.66
N ARG A 13 12.17 -11.03 -5.73
CA ARG A 13 11.66 -12.14 -6.55
C ARG A 13 11.55 -11.77 -8.02
N LEU A 14 11.61 -10.49 -8.36
CA LEU A 14 11.56 -10.02 -9.73
C LEU A 14 12.92 -10.20 -10.40
N ARG A 15 12.97 -11.10 -11.39
CA ARG A 15 14.15 -11.29 -12.22
C ARG A 15 14.20 -10.22 -13.30
N ILE A 16 15.21 -9.35 -13.24
CA ILE A 16 15.52 -8.42 -14.33
C ILE A 16 16.16 -9.23 -15.46
N LEU A 17 15.51 -9.26 -16.63
CA LEU A 17 15.94 -10.09 -17.76
C LEU A 17 16.89 -9.33 -18.69
N GLY A 18 17.84 -10.06 -19.27
CA GLY A 18 18.74 -9.58 -20.32
C GLY A 18 18.81 -10.55 -21.50
N LYS A 19 19.22 -10.05 -22.66
CA LYS A 19 19.32 -10.84 -23.90
C LYS A 19 20.60 -10.54 -24.67
N PHE A 20 21.12 -11.54 -25.39
CA PHE A 20 22.26 -11.38 -26.29
C PHE A 20 22.22 -12.41 -27.42
N SER A 21 21.47 -12.14 -28.50
CA SER A 21 21.15 -13.17 -29.51
C SER A 21 21.14 -12.68 -30.97
N GLY A 22 21.72 -11.50 -31.21
CA GLY A 22 21.82 -10.91 -32.56
C GLY A 22 20.53 -10.27 -33.07
N ALA A 23 20.41 -10.15 -34.39
CA ALA A 23 19.39 -9.33 -35.05
C ALA A 23 17.94 -9.78 -34.82
N VAL A 24 17.70 -11.10 -34.78
CA VAL A 24 16.35 -11.68 -34.70
C VAL A 24 16.21 -12.78 -33.64
N GLY A 25 17.18 -12.90 -32.73
CA GLY A 25 17.12 -13.90 -31.66
C GLY A 25 17.82 -15.24 -31.92
N ASN A 26 18.29 -15.46 -33.14
CA ASN A 26 18.72 -16.78 -33.61
C ASN A 26 20.24 -16.91 -33.81
N TYR A 27 21.03 -15.93 -33.35
CA TYR A 27 22.50 -15.97 -33.43
C TYR A 27 23.07 -16.04 -34.87
N ASN A 28 22.28 -15.74 -35.91
CA ASN A 28 22.62 -15.96 -37.33
C ASN A 28 24.03 -15.51 -37.70
N ALA A 29 24.39 -14.25 -37.42
CA ALA A 29 25.70 -13.70 -37.76
C ALA A 29 26.84 -14.40 -36.99
N HIS A 30 26.59 -14.77 -35.74
CA HIS A 30 27.55 -15.42 -34.87
C HIS A 30 27.86 -16.84 -35.35
N VAL A 31 26.82 -17.62 -35.65
CA VAL A 31 26.94 -19.01 -36.16
C VAL A 31 27.62 -19.04 -37.53
N VAL A 32 27.36 -18.07 -38.41
CA VAL A 32 28.07 -17.98 -39.71
C VAL A 32 29.55 -17.64 -39.51
N SER A 33 29.88 -16.81 -38.52
CA SER A 33 31.26 -16.37 -38.29
C SER A 33 32.09 -17.43 -37.57
N TYR A 34 31.48 -18.16 -36.62
CA TYR A 34 32.11 -19.21 -35.82
C TYR A 34 31.09 -20.34 -35.55
N PRO A 35 30.95 -21.32 -36.46
CA PRO A 35 29.94 -22.37 -36.36
C PRO A 35 30.21 -23.39 -35.24
N GLU A 36 31.47 -23.55 -34.83
CA GLU A 36 31.90 -24.47 -33.78
C GLU A 36 31.65 -23.96 -32.36
N VAL A 37 31.27 -22.68 -32.21
CA VAL A 37 31.08 -22.03 -30.91
C VAL A 37 29.63 -22.17 -30.42
N ASN A 38 29.45 -22.56 -29.15
CA ASN A 38 28.14 -22.60 -28.50
C ASN A 38 27.68 -21.19 -28.08
N TRP A 39 27.11 -20.45 -29.02
CA TRP A 39 26.66 -19.08 -28.82
C TRP A 39 25.58 -18.90 -27.74
N PRO A 40 24.56 -19.78 -27.62
CA PRO A 40 23.61 -19.71 -26.50
C PRO A 40 24.28 -19.75 -25.13
N HIS A 41 25.30 -20.61 -24.95
CA HIS A 41 26.03 -20.70 -23.68
C HIS A 41 26.86 -19.45 -23.38
N ILE A 42 27.57 -18.92 -24.39
CA ILE A 42 28.32 -17.66 -24.23
C ILE A 42 27.39 -16.49 -23.92
N ALA A 43 26.24 -16.41 -24.58
CA ALA A 43 25.24 -15.38 -24.34
C ALA A 43 24.69 -15.43 -22.92
N GLU A 44 24.42 -16.63 -22.40
CA GLU A 44 24.00 -16.83 -21.02
C GLU A 44 25.07 -16.35 -20.03
N GLN A 45 26.31 -16.82 -20.19
CA GLN A 45 27.43 -16.42 -19.34
C GLN A 45 27.66 -14.90 -19.38
N PHE A 46 27.61 -14.30 -20.57
CA PHE A 46 27.77 -12.85 -20.72
C PHE A 46 26.66 -12.08 -20.00
N VAL A 47 25.39 -12.42 -20.21
CA VAL A 47 24.27 -11.73 -19.57
C VAL A 47 24.29 -11.91 -18.05
N GLN A 48 24.60 -13.11 -17.56
CA GLN A 48 24.72 -13.38 -16.13
C GLN A 48 25.92 -12.64 -15.51
N SER A 49 27.01 -12.45 -16.25
CA SER A 49 28.15 -11.66 -15.77
C SER A 49 27.80 -10.18 -15.51
N LEU A 50 26.72 -9.68 -16.10
CA LEU A 50 26.16 -8.34 -15.85
C LEU A 50 25.17 -8.30 -14.67
N GLY A 51 24.96 -9.43 -13.97
CA GLY A 51 24.00 -9.54 -12.87
C GLY A 51 22.53 -9.67 -13.32
N LEU A 52 22.29 -9.96 -14.60
CA LEU A 52 20.95 -10.11 -15.17
C LEU A 52 20.56 -11.59 -15.30
N SER A 53 19.26 -11.86 -15.28
CA SER A 53 18.73 -13.19 -15.63
C SER A 53 18.66 -13.34 -17.15
N PHE A 54 19.24 -14.42 -17.69
CA PHE A 54 19.25 -14.63 -19.14
C PHE A 54 17.85 -15.00 -19.68
N ASN A 55 17.42 -14.31 -20.74
CA ASN A 55 16.23 -14.68 -21.51
C ASN A 55 16.65 -15.33 -22.85
N PRO A 56 16.54 -16.66 -22.99
CA PRO A 56 16.98 -17.37 -24.19
C PRO A 56 16.05 -17.20 -25.39
N TYR A 57 14.79 -16.83 -25.18
CA TYR A 57 13.77 -16.75 -26.24
C TYR A 57 13.33 -15.31 -26.45
N VAL A 58 13.94 -14.65 -27.42
CA VAL A 58 13.67 -13.25 -27.76
C VAL A 58 13.68 -13.09 -29.28
N ALA A 59 13.05 -12.03 -29.77
CA ALA A 59 13.23 -11.58 -31.15
C ALA A 59 14.43 -10.59 -31.20
N GLN A 60 14.29 -9.49 -31.96
CA GLN A 60 15.28 -8.40 -31.95
C GLN A 60 15.38 -7.72 -30.58
N ILE A 61 14.25 -7.60 -29.87
CA ILE A 61 14.11 -6.95 -28.57
C ILE A 61 13.83 -7.97 -27.47
N GLU A 62 14.15 -7.61 -26.23
CA GLU A 62 13.69 -8.34 -25.05
C GLU A 62 12.14 -8.26 -24.96
N THR A 63 11.51 -9.23 -24.31
CA THR A 63 10.05 -9.34 -24.20
C THR A 63 9.40 -8.24 -23.35
N HIS A 64 10.17 -7.64 -22.43
CA HIS A 64 9.77 -6.63 -21.45
C HIS A 64 8.71 -7.09 -20.45
N ASP A 65 8.43 -8.39 -20.35
CA ASP A 65 7.46 -8.94 -19.40
C ASP A 65 7.85 -8.64 -17.94
N TYR A 66 9.14 -8.65 -17.64
CA TYR A 66 9.64 -8.30 -16.31
C TYR A 66 9.43 -6.82 -16.00
N MET A 67 9.50 -5.93 -17.00
CA MET A 67 9.23 -4.50 -16.81
C MET A 67 7.74 -4.25 -16.56
N ALA A 68 6.86 -4.95 -17.25
CA ALA A 68 5.42 -4.89 -17.00
C ALA A 68 5.09 -5.34 -15.56
N LYS A 69 5.74 -6.40 -15.08
CA LYS A 69 5.63 -6.85 -13.68
C LYS A 69 6.18 -5.79 -12.71
N LEU A 70 7.32 -5.18 -13.02
CA LEU A 70 7.91 -4.11 -12.22
C LEU A 70 6.94 -2.93 -12.04
N PHE A 71 6.42 -2.38 -13.13
CA PHE A 71 5.51 -1.23 -13.07
C PHE A 71 4.23 -1.58 -12.31
N HIS A 72 3.69 -2.78 -12.50
CA HIS A 72 2.50 -3.19 -11.76
C HIS A 72 2.75 -3.35 -10.25
N LEU A 73 3.94 -3.81 -9.85
CA LEU A 73 4.34 -3.88 -8.44
C LEU A 73 4.48 -2.47 -7.84
N LEU A 74 5.10 -1.53 -8.57
CA LEU A 74 5.23 -0.14 -8.15
C LEU A 74 3.86 0.53 -8.00
N ILE A 75 2.97 0.37 -8.98
CA ILE A 75 1.60 0.92 -8.93
C ILE A 75 0.82 0.40 -7.70
N GLN A 76 0.91 -0.90 -7.41
CA GLN A 76 0.27 -1.47 -6.22
C GLN A 76 0.82 -0.87 -4.93
N PHE A 77 2.14 -0.70 -4.84
CA PHE A 77 2.77 -0.08 -3.68
C PHE A 77 2.34 1.38 -3.52
N ASN A 78 2.34 2.14 -4.60
CA ASN A 78 1.92 3.55 -4.61
C ASN A 78 0.44 3.71 -4.22
N ASN A 79 -0.44 2.78 -4.62
CA ASN A 79 -1.85 2.82 -4.21
C ASN A 79 -2.03 2.62 -2.70
N ILE A 80 -1.26 1.72 -2.09
CA ILE A 80 -1.27 1.53 -0.62
C ILE A 80 -0.82 2.82 0.08
N LEU A 81 0.18 3.51 -0.49
CA LEU A 81 0.64 4.79 0.03
C LEU A 81 -0.38 5.92 -0.13
N ILE A 82 -1.07 6.00 -1.26
CA ILE A 82 -2.13 6.98 -1.48
C ILE A 82 -3.26 6.78 -0.46
N GLU A 83 -3.64 5.53 -0.17
CA GLU A 83 -4.65 5.22 0.85
C GLU A 83 -4.18 5.65 2.23
N PHE A 84 -2.93 5.36 2.57
CA PHE A 84 -2.31 5.83 3.82
C PHE A 84 -2.29 7.37 3.92
N ASP A 85 -1.91 8.08 2.85
CA ASP A 85 -1.87 9.55 2.83
C ASP A 85 -3.26 10.15 3.07
N ARG A 86 -4.30 9.57 2.46
CA ARG A 86 -5.69 9.99 2.63
C ARG A 86 -6.23 9.72 4.03
N ASP A 87 -5.92 8.55 4.60
CA ASP A 87 -6.33 8.20 5.95
C ASP A 87 -5.71 9.15 6.99
N VAL A 88 -4.40 9.41 6.89
CA VAL A 88 -3.71 10.33 7.80
C VAL A 88 -4.21 11.76 7.63
N TRP A 89 -4.41 12.22 6.39
CA TRP A 89 -5.06 13.50 6.12
C TRP A 89 -6.44 13.59 6.80
N GLY A 90 -7.24 12.51 6.72
CA GLY A 90 -8.53 12.41 7.38
C GLY A 90 -8.44 12.49 8.91
N TYR A 91 -7.50 11.75 9.51
CA TYR A 91 -7.27 11.80 10.96
C TYR A 91 -6.82 13.18 11.45
N ILE A 92 -5.99 13.88 10.66
CA ILE A 92 -5.61 15.27 10.92
C ILE A 92 -6.84 16.18 10.82
N SER A 93 -7.69 16.00 9.80
CA SER A 93 -8.93 16.76 9.62
C SER A 93 -9.90 16.58 10.81
N LEU A 94 -9.96 15.38 11.39
CA LEU A 94 -10.73 15.07 12.60
C LEU A 94 -10.08 15.58 13.90
N GLY A 95 -8.84 16.07 13.83
CA GLY A 95 -8.06 16.55 14.98
C GLY A 95 -7.48 15.44 15.85
N TYR A 96 -7.36 14.21 15.33
CA TYR A 96 -6.74 13.07 16.03
C TYR A 96 -5.22 13.16 16.07
N PHE A 97 -4.63 13.85 15.09
CA PHE A 97 -3.21 14.20 15.08
C PHE A 97 -3.03 15.71 15.04
N ASN A 98 -2.15 16.20 15.90
CA ASN A 98 -1.68 17.57 15.89
C ASN A 98 -0.33 17.64 15.17
N GLN A 99 -0.19 18.60 14.26
CA GLN A 99 1.06 18.83 13.54
C GLN A 99 1.96 19.77 14.32
N THR A 100 3.24 19.39 14.49
CA THR A 100 4.24 20.24 15.12
C THR A 100 4.80 21.20 14.07
N THR A 101 4.54 22.51 14.20
CA THR A 101 5.10 23.52 13.29
C THR A 101 6.56 23.83 13.65
N LYS A 102 7.41 24.01 12.64
CA LYS A 102 8.76 24.54 12.86
C LYS A 102 8.71 26.07 12.94
N ALA A 103 9.57 26.66 13.77
CA ALA A 103 9.65 28.10 13.90
C ALA A 103 10.01 28.74 12.54
N GLY A 104 9.16 29.65 12.05
CA GLY A 104 9.33 30.34 10.77
C GLY A 104 8.60 29.70 9.58
N GLU A 105 7.94 28.55 9.78
CA GLU A 105 7.14 27.90 8.75
C GLU A 105 5.79 28.59 8.58
N VAL A 106 5.44 28.95 7.34
CA VAL A 106 4.19 29.63 7.00
C VAL A 106 3.19 28.60 6.49
N GLY A 107 2.23 28.20 7.31
CA GLY A 107 1.21 27.21 6.94
C GLY A 107 0.12 27.74 5.99
N SER A 108 -0.16 29.05 6.01
CA SER A 108 -1.07 29.72 5.08
C SER A 108 -0.67 31.19 4.89
N SER A 109 -0.77 31.68 3.66
CA SER A 109 -0.45 33.07 3.30
C SER A 109 -1.43 34.09 3.89
N THR A 110 -2.62 33.67 4.30
CA THR A 110 -3.69 34.57 4.78
C THR A 110 -4.21 34.20 6.17
N MET A 111 -3.94 33.00 6.68
CA MET A 111 -4.44 32.50 7.97
C MET A 111 -3.29 32.03 8.86
N PRO A 112 -2.76 32.86 9.77
CA PRO A 112 -1.56 32.55 10.56
C PRO A 112 -1.67 31.32 11.48
N HIS A 113 -2.89 30.91 11.85
CA HIS A 113 -3.15 29.76 12.71
C HIS A 113 -3.36 28.44 11.93
N LYS A 114 -3.46 28.51 10.59
CA LYS A 114 -3.79 27.35 9.76
C LYS A 114 -2.53 26.54 9.47
N VAL A 115 -2.54 25.29 9.91
CA VAL A 115 -1.51 24.27 9.63
C VAL A 115 -2.16 23.19 8.78
N ASN A 116 -1.62 22.95 7.58
CA ASN A 116 -2.16 21.97 6.63
C ASN A 116 -1.21 20.77 6.51
N PRO A 117 -1.74 19.55 6.34
CA PRO A 117 -0.95 18.34 6.06
C PRO A 117 -0.36 18.33 4.63
N ILE A 118 0.39 19.38 4.26
CA ILE A 118 0.87 19.61 2.89
C ILE A 118 1.78 18.48 2.40
N ASP A 119 2.49 17.80 3.31
CA ASP A 119 3.40 16.73 2.93
C ASP A 119 2.64 15.50 2.42
N PHE A 120 1.50 15.16 3.05
CA PHE A 120 0.61 14.07 2.62
C PHE A 120 -0.09 14.42 1.31
N GLU A 121 -0.56 15.66 1.16
CA GLU A 121 -1.18 16.13 -0.09
C GLU A 121 -0.18 16.09 -1.27
N ASN A 122 1.06 16.52 -1.02
CA ASN A 122 2.12 16.47 -2.02
C ASN A 122 2.51 15.03 -2.36
N SER A 123 2.60 14.14 -1.36
CA SER A 123 2.88 12.72 -1.58
C SER A 123 1.81 12.08 -2.44
N GLU A 124 0.53 12.23 -2.08
CA GLU A 124 -0.61 11.70 -2.82
C GLU A 124 -0.56 12.14 -4.29
N GLY A 125 -0.35 13.44 -4.53
CA GLY A 125 -0.28 14.00 -5.89
C GLY A 125 0.85 13.38 -6.72
N ASN A 126 2.06 13.24 -6.16
CA ASN A 126 3.20 12.68 -6.87
C ASN A 126 3.05 11.17 -7.12
N LEU A 127 2.50 10.43 -6.15
CA LEU A 127 2.18 9.00 -6.32
C LEU A 127 1.12 8.78 -7.41
N GLY A 128 0.12 9.67 -7.49
CA GLY A 128 -0.89 9.66 -8.55
C GLY A 128 -0.29 9.88 -9.94
N VAL A 129 0.62 10.85 -10.09
CA VAL A 129 1.35 11.10 -11.34
C VAL A 129 2.21 9.89 -11.73
N ALA A 130 2.99 9.35 -10.79
CA ALA A 130 3.82 8.16 -11.03
C ALA A 130 2.98 6.97 -11.50
N ASN A 131 1.81 6.74 -10.90
CA ASN A 131 0.89 5.67 -11.30
C ASN A 131 0.33 5.87 -12.71
N GLY A 132 -0.05 7.10 -13.06
CA GLY A 132 -0.52 7.43 -14.41
C GLY A 132 0.53 7.10 -15.47
N GLU A 133 1.75 7.59 -15.27
CA GLU A 133 2.88 7.34 -16.18
C GLU A 133 3.26 5.86 -16.24
N GLY A 134 3.24 5.15 -15.11
CA GLY A 134 3.51 3.71 -15.04
C GLY A 134 2.48 2.87 -15.79
N LEU A 135 1.19 3.26 -15.74
CA LEU A 135 0.12 2.57 -16.45
C LEU A 135 0.21 2.78 -17.96
N ASP A 136 0.46 4.02 -18.40
CA ASP A 136 0.70 4.32 -19.82
C ASP A 136 1.86 3.49 -20.38
N ARG A 137 2.91 3.33 -19.57
CA ARG A 137 4.07 2.50 -19.91
C ARG A 137 3.76 1.03 -19.99
N PHE A 138 3.01 0.49 -19.02
CA PHE A 138 2.53 -0.88 -19.06
C PHE A 138 1.70 -1.16 -20.33
N ASN A 139 0.81 -0.23 -20.70
CA ASN A 139 -0.01 -0.35 -21.90
C ASN A 139 0.84 -0.28 -23.18
N CYS A 140 1.81 0.62 -23.23
CA CYS A 140 2.77 0.71 -24.34
C CYS A 140 3.54 -0.62 -24.50
N LEU A 141 4.05 -1.22 -23.43
CA LEU A 141 4.75 -2.51 -23.49
C LEU A 141 3.85 -3.65 -24.03
N LYS A 142 2.58 -3.71 -23.63
CA LYS A 142 1.60 -4.69 -24.15
C LYS A 142 1.36 -4.53 -25.65
N GLU A 143 1.21 -3.30 -26.13
CA GLU A 143 0.99 -3.07 -27.56
C GLU A 143 2.20 -3.49 -28.40
N HIS A 144 3.42 -3.36 -27.85
CA HIS A 144 4.65 -3.78 -28.50
C HIS A 144 4.91 -5.29 -28.43
N GLY A 145 4.39 -5.99 -27.40
CA GLY A 145 4.44 -7.46 -27.29
C GLY A 145 3.44 -8.16 -28.21
N CYS A 146 2.24 -7.61 -28.40
CA CYS A 146 1.17 -8.24 -29.17
C CYS A 146 1.12 -7.82 -30.66
N ARG A 147 1.65 -6.65 -31.05
CA ARG A 147 1.75 -6.25 -32.46
C ARG A 147 3.18 -6.33 -32.96
N HIS A 148 3.61 -7.57 -33.22
CA HIS A 148 4.71 -7.89 -34.11
C HIS A 148 4.34 -7.47 -35.55
N ARG A 149 4.25 -6.16 -35.82
CA ARG A 149 4.23 -5.68 -37.21
C ARG A 149 5.61 -5.97 -37.77
N ALA A 150 5.64 -6.93 -38.69
CA ALA A 150 6.80 -7.63 -39.27
C ALA A 150 7.81 -6.75 -40.04
N PHE A 151 7.85 -5.44 -39.80
CA PHE A 151 8.73 -4.52 -40.50
C PHE A 151 9.46 -3.63 -39.51
N SER A 152 10.77 -3.89 -39.42
CA SER A 152 11.88 -3.03 -38.99
C SER A 152 11.76 -2.21 -37.70
N SER A 153 12.87 -2.21 -36.98
CA SER A 153 13.18 -1.25 -35.92
C SER A 153 12.99 0.20 -36.39
N CYS A 154 11.85 0.81 -36.07
CA CYS A 154 11.68 2.25 -36.25
C CYS A 154 12.50 3.01 -35.20
N LEU A 155 13.30 3.97 -35.65
CA LEU A 155 13.99 5.01 -34.86
C LEU A 155 13.11 5.63 -33.76
N GLN A 156 11.79 5.70 -34.02
CA GLN A 156 10.76 6.15 -33.10
C GLN A 156 10.70 5.34 -31.80
N LYS A 157 11.21 4.09 -31.79
CA LYS A 157 11.28 3.18 -30.63
C LYS A 157 12.45 3.51 -29.68
N HIS A 158 13.43 4.32 -30.07
CA HIS A 158 14.60 4.65 -29.23
C HIS A 158 14.47 6.01 -28.53
N THR A 159 13.96 7.03 -29.22
CA THR A 159 13.77 8.39 -28.66
C THR A 159 12.58 8.48 -27.71
N SER A 160 11.47 7.78 -28.00
CA SER A 160 10.34 7.62 -27.08
C SER A 160 10.79 6.84 -25.84
N ARG A 161 11.35 5.63 -26.01
CA ARG A 161 11.72 4.75 -24.89
C ARG A 161 12.73 5.35 -23.93
N ASN A 162 13.80 6.01 -24.39
CA ASN A 162 14.79 6.56 -23.46
C ASN A 162 14.29 7.82 -22.75
N ARG A 163 13.57 8.69 -23.47
CA ARG A 163 13.02 9.91 -22.88
C ARG A 163 11.86 9.61 -21.95
N GLU A 164 10.94 8.74 -22.37
CA GLU A 164 9.82 8.29 -21.56
C GLU A 164 10.33 7.47 -20.39
N ALA A 165 11.27 6.52 -20.57
CA ALA A 165 11.89 5.79 -19.46
C ALA A 165 12.49 6.71 -18.41
N SER A 166 13.23 7.73 -18.85
CA SER A 166 13.76 8.76 -17.97
C SER A 166 12.66 9.52 -17.24
N VAL A 167 11.54 9.88 -17.89
CA VAL A 167 10.42 10.60 -17.26
C VAL A 167 9.78 9.79 -16.14
N TYR A 168 9.48 8.51 -16.37
CA TYR A 168 8.94 7.64 -15.33
C TYR A 168 9.93 7.37 -14.19
N CYS A 169 11.21 7.18 -14.50
CA CYS A 169 12.21 7.04 -13.45
C CYS A 169 12.30 8.32 -12.61
N SER A 170 12.12 9.50 -13.22
CA SER A 170 12.05 10.77 -12.49
C SER A 170 10.79 10.87 -11.63
N SER A 171 9.60 10.52 -12.15
CA SER A 171 8.36 10.60 -11.37
C SER A 171 8.32 9.59 -10.21
N GLU A 172 8.83 8.38 -10.41
CA GLU A 172 9.03 7.40 -9.33
C GLU A 172 10.07 7.87 -8.30
N GLN A 173 11.16 8.51 -8.75
CA GLN A 173 12.16 9.09 -7.86
C GLN A 173 11.58 10.24 -7.02
N ASP A 174 10.74 11.08 -7.63
CA ASP A 174 10.04 12.16 -6.95
C ASP A 174 9.04 11.61 -5.94
N ALA A 175 8.21 10.63 -6.33
CA ALA A 175 7.29 9.92 -5.44
C ALA A 175 8.02 9.29 -4.25
N TYR A 176 9.14 8.61 -4.49
CA TYR A 176 9.98 8.03 -3.44
C TYR A 176 10.58 9.09 -2.52
N THR A 177 11.04 10.22 -3.07
CA THR A 177 11.59 11.33 -2.28
C THR A 177 10.51 11.95 -1.39
N LYS A 178 9.28 12.09 -1.90
CA LYS A 178 8.12 12.56 -1.12
C LYS A 178 7.73 11.58 -0.03
N PHE A 179 7.73 10.29 -0.34
CA PHE A 179 7.54 9.25 0.66
C PHE A 179 8.60 9.29 1.77
N LEU A 180 9.87 9.51 1.44
CA LEU A 180 10.92 9.69 2.45
C LEU A 180 10.67 10.91 3.33
N SER A 181 10.23 12.04 2.77
CA SER A 181 9.86 13.20 3.58
C SER A 181 8.68 12.90 4.52
N LEU A 182 7.69 12.09 4.09
CA LEU A 182 6.60 11.66 4.96
C LEU A 182 7.08 10.92 6.19
N THR A 183 8.12 10.09 6.07
CA THR A 183 8.64 9.37 7.24
C THR A 183 9.15 10.32 8.33
N ILE A 184 9.61 11.52 7.96
CA ILE A 184 9.99 12.56 8.91
C ILE A 184 8.73 13.20 9.51
N CYS A 185 7.70 13.47 8.71
CA CYS A 185 6.44 14.06 9.17
C CYS A 185 5.71 13.16 10.17
N ILE A 186 5.59 11.85 9.87
CA ILE A 186 4.99 10.86 10.77
C ILE A 186 5.70 10.84 12.14
N THR A 187 7.03 11.02 12.19
CA THR A 187 7.76 11.08 13.47
C THR A 187 7.54 12.36 14.26
N SER A 188 6.99 13.40 13.64
CA SER A 188 6.76 14.71 14.25
C SER A 188 5.31 14.95 14.68
N GLU A 189 4.38 14.07 14.31
CA GLU A 189 2.98 14.15 14.69
C GLU A 189 2.75 13.72 16.14
N GLN A 190 1.82 14.41 16.80
CA GLN A 190 1.41 14.10 18.16
C GLN A 190 -0.04 13.62 18.17
N VAL A 191 -0.28 12.47 18.80
CA VAL A 191 -1.63 11.93 18.99
C VAL A 191 -2.41 12.82 19.96
N ASN A 192 -3.61 13.22 19.58
CA ASN A 192 -4.55 13.94 20.42
C ASN A 192 -5.47 12.96 21.16
N GLU A 193 -4.96 12.37 22.24
CA GLU A 193 -5.70 11.37 23.03
C GLU A 193 -7.02 11.91 23.58
N ALA A 194 -7.08 13.20 23.93
CA ALA A 194 -8.28 13.83 24.45
C ALA A 194 -9.40 13.85 23.39
N ARG A 195 -9.08 14.23 22.15
CA ARG A 195 -10.05 14.26 21.05
C ARG A 195 -10.55 12.85 20.69
N LEU A 196 -9.64 11.87 20.66
CA LEU A 196 -10.00 10.46 20.43
C LEU A 196 -10.95 9.94 21.52
N SER A 197 -10.63 10.22 22.78
CA SER A 197 -11.45 9.80 23.92
C SER A 197 -12.82 10.49 23.90
N GLU A 198 -12.89 11.76 23.51
CA GLU A 198 -14.16 12.49 23.38
C GLU A 198 -15.07 11.84 22.33
N ASP A 199 -14.55 11.55 21.14
CA ASP A 199 -15.33 10.91 20.07
C ASP A 199 -15.78 9.50 20.45
N LEU A 200 -14.91 8.70 21.07
CA LEU A 200 -15.27 7.37 21.57
C LEU A 200 -16.38 7.44 22.63
N ASN A 201 -16.33 8.41 23.54
CA ASN A 201 -17.35 8.59 24.56
C ASN A 201 -18.71 9.05 24.01
N GLN A 202 -18.76 9.56 22.77
CA GLN A 202 -20.00 9.93 22.10
C GLN A 202 -20.61 8.76 21.29
N CYS A 203 -19.83 7.72 21.00
CA CYS A 203 -20.21 6.63 20.11
C CYS A 203 -20.52 5.32 20.87
N TRP A 204 -21.49 5.32 21.78
CA TRP A 204 -21.85 4.13 22.57
C TRP A 204 -22.55 3.03 21.77
N GLU A 205 -23.10 3.36 20.60
CA GLU A 205 -23.72 2.44 19.66
C GLU A 205 -22.78 1.34 19.16
N VAL A 206 -21.46 1.55 19.19
CA VAL A 206 -20.48 0.54 18.77
C VAL A 206 -20.51 -0.71 19.67
N LEU A 207 -21.00 -0.58 20.91
CA LEU A 207 -21.16 -1.69 21.84
C LEU A 207 -22.39 -2.58 21.51
N ALA A 208 -23.18 -2.22 20.51
CA ALA A 208 -24.31 -3.05 20.07
C ALA A 208 -23.87 -4.45 19.62
N GLU A 209 -22.77 -4.54 18.87
CA GLU A 209 -22.22 -5.81 18.37
C GLU A 209 -21.78 -6.78 19.47
N PRO A 210 -20.94 -6.40 20.46
CA PRO A 210 -20.53 -7.32 21.52
C PRO A 210 -21.72 -7.76 22.39
N ILE A 211 -22.68 -6.88 22.65
CA ILE A 211 -23.91 -7.22 23.38
C ILE A 211 -24.70 -8.28 22.60
N GLN A 212 -24.91 -8.06 21.29
CA GLN A 212 -25.60 -9.02 20.42
C GLN A 212 -24.91 -10.38 20.44
N THR A 213 -23.58 -10.38 20.38
CA THR A 213 -22.77 -11.60 20.30
C THR A 213 -22.86 -12.40 21.61
N VAL A 214 -22.84 -11.72 22.75
CA VAL A 214 -23.06 -12.36 24.06
C VAL A 214 -24.50 -12.88 24.19
N MET A 215 -25.50 -12.14 23.72
CA MET A 215 -26.89 -12.62 23.69
C MET A 215 -27.04 -13.90 22.87
N ARG A 216 -26.38 -13.98 21.70
CA ARG A 216 -26.36 -15.19 20.86
C ARG A 216 -25.71 -16.37 21.58
N ARG A 217 -24.59 -16.14 22.28
CA ARG A 217 -23.90 -17.18 23.07
C ARG A 217 -24.81 -17.83 24.12
N TYR A 218 -25.70 -17.05 24.74
CA TYR A 218 -26.62 -17.52 25.77
C TYR A 218 -28.03 -17.88 25.26
N GLY A 219 -28.23 -17.94 23.94
CA GLY A 219 -29.49 -18.39 23.35
C GLY A 219 -30.66 -17.42 23.52
N VAL A 220 -30.40 -16.13 23.71
CA VAL A 220 -31.46 -15.11 23.76
C VAL A 220 -32.13 -15.02 22.39
N SER A 221 -33.47 -15.08 22.36
CA SER A 221 -34.24 -14.94 21.12
C SER A 221 -34.06 -13.56 20.48
N GLU A 222 -33.96 -13.53 19.15
CA GLU A 222 -33.97 -12.33 18.30
C GLU A 222 -33.07 -11.18 18.78
N PRO A 223 -31.77 -11.43 19.01
CA PRO A 223 -30.89 -10.46 19.65
C PRO A 223 -30.65 -9.20 18.80
N TYR A 224 -30.62 -9.35 17.47
CA TYR A 224 -30.48 -8.22 16.54
C TYR A 224 -31.69 -7.29 16.57
N GLU A 225 -32.91 -7.82 16.55
CA GLU A 225 -34.12 -6.98 16.56
C GLU A 225 -34.28 -6.24 17.90
N LYS A 226 -33.98 -6.90 19.03
CA LYS A 226 -33.98 -6.26 20.36
C LYS A 226 -32.99 -5.10 20.45
N LEU A 227 -31.81 -5.21 19.82
CA LEU A 227 -30.82 -4.14 19.77
C LEU A 227 -31.20 -3.05 18.77
N LYS A 228 -31.82 -3.41 17.65
CA LYS A 228 -32.33 -2.45 16.66
C LYS A 228 -33.42 -1.56 17.24
N GLU A 229 -34.29 -2.09 18.11
CA GLU A 229 -35.26 -1.28 18.84
C GLU A 229 -34.60 -0.24 19.77
N LEU A 230 -33.44 -0.57 20.33
CA LEU A 230 -32.66 0.33 21.19
C LEU A 230 -31.97 1.44 20.37
N THR A 231 -31.48 1.13 19.16
CA THR A 231 -30.65 2.05 18.36
C THR A 231 -31.43 2.84 17.30
N ARG A 232 -32.65 2.42 16.93
CA ARG A 232 -33.39 3.06 15.83
C ARG A 232 -34.07 4.36 16.28
N GLY A 233 -33.59 5.49 15.75
CA GLY A 233 -34.23 6.80 15.92
C GLY A 233 -34.03 7.44 17.30
N ARG A 234 -33.11 6.92 18.12
CA ARG A 234 -32.75 7.48 19.44
C ARG A 234 -31.23 7.58 19.55
N ALA A 235 -30.76 8.61 20.24
CA ALA A 235 -29.34 8.70 20.61
C ALA A 235 -29.01 7.58 21.60
N VAL A 236 -28.03 6.76 21.25
CA VAL A 236 -27.54 5.68 22.12
C VAL A 236 -26.56 6.30 23.12
N THR A 237 -26.92 6.24 24.40
CA THR A 237 -26.11 6.79 25.49
C THR A 237 -25.52 5.68 26.35
N GLN A 238 -24.50 6.01 27.13
CA GLN A 238 -23.98 5.12 28.18
C GLN A 238 -25.09 4.55 29.05
N LYS A 239 -26.02 5.40 29.49
CA LYS A 239 -27.13 5.00 30.36
C LYS A 239 -28.05 4.01 29.65
N SER A 240 -28.48 4.31 28.41
CA SER A 240 -29.39 3.41 27.68
C SER A 240 -28.77 2.04 27.41
N ILE A 241 -27.46 1.96 27.14
CA ILE A 241 -26.75 0.69 26.98
C ILE A 241 -26.71 -0.09 28.30
N ARG A 242 -26.41 0.57 29.41
CA ARG A 242 -26.38 -0.08 30.74
C ARG A 242 -27.76 -0.59 31.16
N ASP A 243 -28.79 0.24 31.04
CA ASP A 243 -30.17 -0.14 31.34
C ASP A 243 -30.61 -1.34 30.49
N PHE A 244 -30.20 -1.40 29.21
CA PHE A 244 -30.47 -2.54 28.34
C PHE A 244 -29.77 -3.83 28.82
N ILE A 245 -28.48 -3.76 29.18
CA ILE A 245 -27.71 -4.91 29.67
C ILE A 245 -28.31 -5.47 30.97
N GLU A 246 -28.72 -4.60 31.90
CA GLU A 246 -29.34 -5.01 33.16
C GLU A 246 -30.64 -5.81 32.93
N GLY A 247 -31.43 -5.41 31.93
CA GLY A 247 -32.68 -6.08 31.54
C GLY A 247 -32.51 -7.43 30.83
N LEU A 248 -31.29 -7.83 30.45
CA LEU A 248 -31.06 -9.11 29.77
C LEU A 248 -31.24 -10.31 30.70
N TYR A 249 -31.79 -11.41 30.18
CA TYR A 249 -31.86 -12.68 30.91
C TYR A 249 -30.64 -13.56 30.56
N ILE A 250 -29.47 -13.16 31.04
CA ILE A 250 -28.17 -13.86 30.86
C ILE A 250 -27.46 -14.01 32.22
N PRO A 251 -26.47 -14.92 32.35
CA PRO A 251 -25.74 -15.10 33.62
C PRO A 251 -25.11 -13.80 34.13
N GLU A 252 -25.07 -13.65 35.45
CA GLU A 252 -24.60 -12.41 36.09
C GLU A 252 -23.15 -12.07 35.74
N GLU A 253 -22.29 -13.09 35.64
CA GLU A 253 -20.91 -12.92 35.17
C GLU A 253 -20.83 -12.28 33.78
N ALA A 254 -21.72 -12.70 32.87
CA ALA A 254 -21.77 -12.16 31.51
C ALA A 254 -22.27 -10.71 31.50
N LYS A 255 -23.27 -10.37 32.34
CA LYS A 255 -23.72 -8.99 32.51
C LYS A 255 -22.61 -8.11 33.06
N MET A 256 -21.92 -8.55 34.12
CA MET A 256 -20.81 -7.80 34.71
C MET A 256 -19.69 -7.54 33.70
N ASN A 257 -19.39 -8.52 32.85
CA ASN A 257 -18.40 -8.34 31.78
C ASN A 257 -18.85 -7.32 30.73
N LEU A 258 -20.12 -7.35 30.31
CA LEU A 258 -20.69 -6.35 29.39
C LEU A 258 -20.73 -4.94 30.02
N LEU A 259 -21.06 -4.81 31.31
CA LEU A 259 -21.13 -3.53 32.02
C LEU A 259 -19.77 -2.84 32.21
N LYS A 260 -18.68 -3.62 32.16
CA LYS A 260 -17.30 -3.10 32.18
C LYS A 260 -16.85 -2.54 30.83
N LEU A 261 -17.51 -2.91 29.73
CA LEU A 261 -17.14 -2.43 28.40
C LEU A 261 -17.44 -0.93 28.26
N THR A 262 -16.51 -0.26 27.61
CA THR A 262 -16.62 1.10 27.08
C THR A 262 -16.16 1.08 25.64
N PRO A 263 -16.52 2.07 24.81
CA PRO A 263 -15.97 2.20 23.46
C PRO A 263 -14.44 2.15 23.45
N ASP A 264 -13.76 2.80 24.40
CA ASP A 264 -12.29 2.79 24.54
C ASP A 264 -11.68 1.41 24.87
N THR A 265 -12.43 0.54 25.54
CA THR A 265 -11.94 -0.79 25.94
C THR A 265 -12.37 -1.88 24.97
N TYR A 266 -13.34 -1.60 24.09
CA TYR A 266 -13.78 -2.52 23.03
C TYR A 266 -12.86 -2.47 21.81
N VAL A 267 -11.58 -2.78 22.01
CA VAL A 267 -10.54 -2.76 20.97
C VAL A 267 -10.08 -4.17 20.54
N GLY A 268 -10.68 -5.22 21.13
CA GLY A 268 -10.33 -6.61 20.84
C GLY A 268 -8.84 -6.88 20.97
N ALA A 269 -8.24 -7.50 19.94
CA ALA A 269 -6.82 -7.82 19.88
C ALA A 269 -5.94 -6.71 19.25
N ALA A 270 -6.47 -5.50 19.01
CA ALA A 270 -5.79 -4.44 18.26
C ALA A 270 -4.39 -4.12 18.82
N VAL A 271 -4.26 -3.99 20.14
CA VAL A 271 -2.99 -3.69 20.81
C VAL A 271 -1.95 -4.80 20.61
N GLU A 272 -2.37 -6.06 20.71
CA GLU A 272 -1.49 -7.21 20.52
C GLU A 272 -1.04 -7.33 19.06
N LEU A 273 -1.97 -7.19 18.11
CA LEU A 273 -1.68 -7.23 16.68
C LEU A 273 -0.70 -6.11 16.28
N ALA A 274 -0.91 -4.89 16.78
CA ALA A 274 -0.02 -3.76 16.52
C ALA A 274 1.40 -3.99 17.07
N ARG A 275 1.54 -4.65 18.23
CA ARG A 275 2.86 -4.97 18.81
C ARG A 275 3.56 -6.12 18.08
N THR A 276 2.80 -7.09 17.59
CA THR A 276 3.37 -8.33 17.00
C THR A 276 3.55 -8.27 15.48
N VAL A 277 2.99 -7.27 14.79
CA VAL A 277 3.06 -7.12 13.32
C VAL A 277 4.48 -7.27 12.75
N LYS A 278 5.49 -6.76 13.45
CA LYS A 278 6.89 -6.86 13.00
C LYS A 278 7.38 -8.30 12.96
N ASN A 279 7.00 -9.10 13.96
CA ASN A 279 7.37 -10.51 14.03
C ASN A 279 6.67 -11.29 12.92
N VAL A 280 5.36 -11.06 12.74
CA VAL A 280 4.58 -11.72 11.69
C VAL A 280 5.14 -11.44 10.30
N VAL A 281 5.43 -10.17 9.99
CA VAL A 281 6.03 -9.79 8.69
C VAL A 281 7.40 -10.45 8.51
N ASN A 282 8.22 -10.53 9.55
CA ASN A 282 9.49 -11.25 9.49
C ASN A 282 9.30 -12.77 9.36
N THR A 283 8.26 -13.38 9.90
CA THR A 283 8.01 -14.82 9.69
C THR A 283 7.57 -15.11 8.25
N VAL A 284 6.74 -14.23 7.67
CA VAL A 284 6.19 -14.41 6.32
C VAL A 284 7.19 -14.03 5.23
N TYR A 285 7.94 -12.95 5.43
CA TYR A 285 8.85 -12.36 4.42
C TYR A 285 10.31 -12.32 4.85
N GLY A 286 10.63 -12.72 6.09
CA GLY A 286 11.99 -12.71 6.59
C GLY A 286 12.85 -13.74 5.85
N ARG A 287 13.83 -13.20 5.13
CA ARG A 287 15.03 -13.91 4.73
C ARG A 287 15.61 -14.65 5.95
N LYS A 288 16.01 -15.91 5.78
CA LYS A 288 17.22 -16.39 6.46
C LYS A 288 18.33 -15.45 5.99
N ILE A 289 18.81 -14.57 6.87
CA ILE A 289 20.09 -13.89 6.65
C ILE A 289 21.16 -14.99 6.56
#